data_AF-A0A1G8FMF5-F1
#
_entry.id   AF-A0A1G8FMF5-F1
#
_cell.length_a   1.000
_cell.length_b   1.000
_cell.length_c   1.000
_cell.angle_alpha   90.00
_cell.angle_beta   90.00
_cell.angle_gamma   90.00
#
_symmetry.space_group_name_H-M   'P 1'
#
loop_
_entity.id
_entity.type
_entity.pdbx_description
1 polymer ?
#
loop_
_entity_poly.entity_id
_entity_poly.type
_entity_poly.pdbx_seq_one_letter_code
_entity_poly.pdbx_strand_id
1 'polypeptide(L)'
;MTVQVICNLKWISGGSLIKHKYVNGPGVYLLVHSGSVNRIIYVGTTINFENRWFEHAEGMKRGNRAIWRVRPDQDIYELMSHRGSKDYFKYYRKLALENKLWASTNVLRLNPKNDLNPEDNFNDSWFDYVVEEFMPRIMLWACRMDSNYESATILESQIQKAISKYFNIGTHINKPDMNWLGKIENLSNANLFFEFLNYPNVDKTTHGLLQNLGSRVNAGIEWKMPKKIQKITKLEKKIARQLHTFAYSKWIYKEDAILTFLITRKASLEDMTRLLQRAPEEIEARIKWLKKWGRIK
;
A
#
# COMPACT_ATOMS: atom_id res chain seq x y z
N MET A 1 -21.69 -8.11 -25.80
CA MET A 1 -20.70 -8.70 -24.87
C MET A 1 -21.48 -9.41 -23.78
N THR A 2 -21.38 -10.73 -23.72
CA THR A 2 -22.08 -11.55 -22.72
C THR A 2 -21.39 -11.39 -21.37
N VAL A 3 -22.16 -11.04 -20.33
CA VAL A 3 -21.69 -11.04 -18.94
C VAL A 3 -21.78 -12.46 -18.42
N GLN A 4 -20.69 -13.00 -17.88
CA GLN A 4 -20.70 -14.32 -17.26
C GLN A 4 -20.63 -14.16 -15.74
N VAL A 5 -21.54 -14.84 -15.04
CA VAL A 5 -21.63 -14.82 -13.58
C VAL A 5 -21.16 -16.16 -13.04
N ILE A 6 -20.20 -16.13 -12.11
CA ILE A 6 -19.74 -17.30 -11.37
C ILE A 6 -20.39 -17.23 -10.00
N CYS A 7 -21.30 -18.16 -9.75
CA CYS A 7 -22.16 -18.16 -8.57
C CYS A 7 -21.70 -19.19 -7.53
N ASN A 8 -22.29 -19.11 -6.34
CA ASN A 8 -22.11 -20.08 -5.25
C ASN A 8 -20.67 -20.24 -4.75
N LEU A 9 -19.83 -19.22 -4.90
CA LEU A 9 -18.48 -19.23 -4.34
C LEU A 9 -18.53 -19.10 -2.82
N LYS A 10 -17.61 -19.78 -2.13
CA LYS A 10 -17.57 -19.79 -0.66
C LYS A 10 -16.17 -19.51 -0.15
N TRP A 11 -16.07 -18.54 0.75
CA TRP A 11 -14.86 -18.28 1.52
C TRP A 11 -14.81 -19.22 2.72
N ILE A 12 -13.74 -20.00 2.82
CA ILE A 12 -13.48 -20.95 3.89
C ILE A 12 -12.36 -20.38 4.75
N SER A 13 -12.60 -20.25 6.05
CA SER A 13 -11.55 -19.83 6.98
C SER A 13 -10.57 -20.99 7.17
N GLY A 14 -9.30 -20.72 6.89
CA GLY A 14 -8.18 -21.61 7.16
C GLY A 14 -7.64 -21.49 8.57
N GLY A 15 -8.11 -20.58 9.42
CA GLY A 15 -7.48 -20.29 10.73
C GLY A 15 -6.37 -19.25 10.61
N SER A 16 -5.35 -19.30 11.48
CA SER A 16 -4.20 -18.40 11.41
C SER A 16 -3.02 -19.06 10.72
N LEU A 17 -2.05 -18.27 10.25
CA LEU A 17 -0.89 -18.76 9.51
C LEU A 17 -0.07 -19.78 10.30
N ILE A 18 0.03 -19.63 11.63
CA ILE A 18 0.69 -20.61 12.52
C ILE A 18 -0.20 -21.78 12.95
N LYS A 19 -1.53 -21.61 12.96
CA LYS A 19 -2.47 -22.68 13.34
C LYS A 19 -3.61 -22.71 12.35
N HIS A 20 -3.33 -23.31 11.19
CA HIS A 20 -4.31 -23.44 10.13
C HIS A 20 -4.95 -24.83 10.09
N LYS A 21 -6.18 -24.87 9.58
CA LYS A 21 -6.92 -26.08 9.23
C LYS A 21 -6.62 -26.43 7.79
N TYR A 22 -6.54 -27.72 7.51
CA TYR A 22 -6.34 -28.22 6.17
C TYR A 22 -7.46 -27.77 5.22
N VAL A 23 -7.09 -27.09 4.13
CA VAL A 23 -7.96 -26.74 3.01
C VAL A 23 -7.26 -27.14 1.71
N ASN A 24 -7.79 -28.14 0.99
CA ASN A 24 -7.21 -28.58 -0.28
C ASN A 24 -7.89 -27.93 -1.49
N GLY A 25 -7.17 -27.94 -2.61
CA GLY A 25 -7.66 -27.60 -3.94
C GLY A 25 -7.10 -26.30 -4.51
N PRO A 26 -7.44 -26.00 -5.76
CA PRO A 26 -7.07 -24.76 -6.43
C PRO A 26 -8.05 -23.63 -6.10
N GLY A 27 -7.58 -22.39 -6.28
CA GLY A 27 -8.44 -21.20 -6.25
C GLY A 27 -7.71 -19.95 -5.76
N VAL A 28 -8.48 -19.04 -5.15
CA VAL A 28 -7.99 -17.75 -4.64
C VAL A 28 -7.88 -17.81 -3.13
N TYR A 29 -6.83 -17.24 -2.56
CA TYR A 29 -6.68 -17.07 -1.11
C TYR A 29 -6.37 -15.64 -0.73
N LEU A 30 -6.70 -15.32 0.53
CA LEU A 30 -6.42 -14.05 1.16
C LEU A 30 -5.57 -14.29 2.40
N LEU A 31 -4.61 -13.40 2.62
CA LEU A 31 -4.01 -13.19 3.93
C LEU A 31 -4.68 -11.94 4.54
N VAL A 32 -5.34 -12.12 5.67
CA VAL A 32 -6.04 -11.06 6.40
C VAL A 32 -5.32 -10.79 7.71
N HIS A 33 -4.75 -9.60 7.87
CA HIS A 33 -4.17 -9.19 9.14
C HIS A 33 -5.27 -8.81 10.13
N SER A 34 -5.31 -9.48 11.27
CA SER A 34 -6.19 -9.16 12.41
C SER A 34 -5.54 -8.13 13.32
N GLY A 35 -6.15 -6.96 13.45
CA GLY A 35 -5.72 -5.88 14.33
C GLY A 35 -6.92 -5.07 14.82
N SER A 36 -6.75 -3.75 15.01
CA SER A 36 -7.89 -2.86 15.32
C SER A 36 -8.99 -2.94 14.27
N VAL A 37 -8.61 -3.23 13.03
CA VAL A 37 -9.48 -3.54 11.91
C VAL A 37 -8.86 -4.68 11.10
N ASN A 38 -9.67 -5.68 10.72
CA ASN A 38 -9.21 -6.78 9.87
C ASN A 38 -9.02 -6.30 8.42
N ARG A 39 -7.79 -6.43 7.90
CA ARG A 39 -7.42 -5.94 6.56
C ARG A 39 -6.86 -7.05 5.68
N ILE A 40 -7.27 -7.12 4.42
CA ILE A 40 -6.64 -8.00 3.43
C ILE A 40 -5.26 -7.42 3.10
N ILE A 41 -4.19 -8.13 3.41
CA ILE A 41 -2.81 -7.67 3.17
C ILE A 41 -2.15 -8.35 1.98
N TYR A 42 -2.73 -9.45 1.49
CA TYR A 42 -2.27 -10.17 0.32
C TYR A 42 -3.42 -10.97 -0.30
N VAL A 43 -3.42 -11.05 -1.64
CA VAL A 43 -4.35 -11.84 -2.45
C VAL A 43 -3.50 -12.65 -3.42
N GLY A 44 -3.78 -13.93 -3.54
CA GLY A 44 -3.09 -14.76 -4.53
C GLY A 44 -3.94 -15.92 -5.03
N THR A 45 -3.48 -16.50 -6.12
CA THR A 45 -3.98 -17.78 -6.65
C THR A 45 -3.01 -18.92 -6.33
N THR A 46 -3.56 -20.14 -6.26
CA THR A 46 -2.77 -21.35 -6.06
C THR A 46 -3.51 -22.57 -6.60
N ILE A 47 -2.76 -23.63 -6.90
CA ILE A 47 -3.29 -24.97 -7.16
C ILE A 47 -3.43 -25.80 -5.88
N ASN A 48 -2.77 -25.37 -4.80
CA ASN A 48 -2.74 -26.04 -3.51
C ASN A 48 -2.58 -24.97 -2.40
N PHE A 49 -3.61 -24.80 -1.58
CA PHE A 49 -3.59 -23.80 -0.51
C PHE A 49 -2.55 -24.11 0.57
N GLU A 50 -2.47 -25.36 1.02
CA GLU A 50 -1.54 -25.78 2.08
C GLU A 50 -0.09 -25.47 1.74
N ASN A 51 0.37 -25.88 0.55
CA ASN A 51 1.73 -25.61 0.10
C ASN A 51 2.01 -24.11 0.07
N ARG A 52 1.05 -23.33 -0.44
CA ARG A 52 1.21 -21.88 -0.55
C ARG A 52 1.19 -21.19 0.81
N TRP A 53 0.38 -21.65 1.76
CA TRP A 53 0.37 -21.13 3.13
C TRP A 53 1.66 -21.47 3.87
N PHE A 54 2.17 -22.69 3.69
CA PHE A 54 3.48 -23.08 4.19
C PHE A 54 4.62 -22.21 3.62
N GLU A 55 4.62 -21.95 2.31
CA GLU A 55 5.59 -21.04 1.66
C GLU A 55 5.50 -19.60 2.18
N HIS A 56 4.31 -19.13 2.56
CA HIS A 56 4.14 -17.83 3.21
C HIS A 56 4.73 -17.83 4.61
N ALA A 57 4.38 -18.84 5.43
CA ALA A 57 4.89 -18.98 6.78
C ALA A 57 6.41 -19.07 6.83
N GLU A 58 7.01 -19.97 6.06
CA GLU A 58 8.47 -20.15 6.00
C GLU A 58 9.17 -18.94 5.40
N GLY A 59 8.59 -18.31 4.38
CA GLY A 59 9.13 -17.08 3.81
C GLY A 59 9.15 -15.94 4.83
N MET A 60 8.14 -15.82 5.70
CA MET A 60 8.13 -14.82 6.77
C MET A 60 9.16 -15.14 7.85
N LYS A 61 9.24 -16.39 8.33
CA LYS A 61 10.23 -16.80 9.36
C LYS A 61 11.67 -16.66 8.92
N ARG A 62 11.94 -16.77 7.63
CA ARG A 62 13.28 -16.58 7.05
C ARG A 62 13.56 -15.13 6.68
N GLY A 63 12.68 -14.19 7.02
CA GLY A 63 12.84 -12.78 6.64
C GLY A 63 12.82 -12.54 5.14
N ASN A 64 12.28 -13.46 4.35
CA ASN A 64 12.26 -13.42 2.89
C ASN A 64 10.98 -12.79 2.32
N ARG A 65 10.08 -12.33 3.19
CA ARG A 65 8.85 -11.61 2.87
C ARG A 65 8.78 -10.32 3.65
N ALA A 66 8.00 -9.36 3.14
CA ALA A 66 7.78 -8.11 3.84
C ALA A 66 6.99 -8.34 5.15
N ILE A 67 7.44 -7.73 6.24
CA ILE A 67 6.80 -7.77 7.55
C ILE A 67 6.50 -6.34 7.99
N TRP A 68 5.29 -6.12 8.47
CA TRP A 68 4.85 -4.82 8.99
C TRP A 68 4.80 -4.88 10.51
N ARG A 69 5.48 -3.94 11.17
CA ARG A 69 5.37 -3.80 12.62
C ARG A 69 4.18 -2.91 12.94
N VAL A 70 3.12 -3.51 13.46
CA VAL A 70 1.83 -2.86 13.69
C VAL A 70 1.42 -3.12 15.13
N ARG A 71 1.18 -2.05 15.88
CA ARG A 71 0.63 -2.19 17.24
C ARG A 71 -0.82 -2.69 17.18
N PRO A 72 -1.32 -3.35 18.25
CA PRO A 72 -2.69 -3.87 18.27
C PRO A 72 -3.78 -2.83 17.96
N ASP A 73 -3.56 -1.56 18.32
CA ASP A 73 -4.47 -0.44 18.11
C ASP A 73 -4.39 0.19 16.71
N GLN A 74 -3.37 -0.16 15.92
CA GLN A 74 -3.12 0.44 14.62
C GLN A 74 -3.73 -0.35 13.47
N ASP A 75 -4.16 0.38 12.44
CA ASP A 75 -4.57 -0.21 11.17
C ASP A 75 -3.33 -0.38 10.28
N ILE A 76 -3.06 -1.61 9.82
CA ILE A 76 -1.90 -1.92 8.96
C ILE A 76 -1.90 -1.11 7.66
N TYR A 77 -3.07 -0.71 7.15
CA TYR A 77 -3.16 0.14 5.96
C TYR A 77 -2.61 1.56 6.19
N GLU A 78 -2.43 2.00 7.43
CA GLU A 78 -1.70 3.24 7.72
C GLU A 78 -0.24 3.16 7.28
N LEU A 79 0.35 1.97 7.31
CA LEU A 79 1.72 1.72 6.86
C LEU A 79 1.76 1.36 5.38
N MET A 80 0.83 0.52 4.91
CA MET A 80 0.81 0.03 3.51
C MET A 80 0.35 1.10 2.50
N SER A 81 -0.34 2.15 2.94
CA SER A 81 -0.69 3.29 2.08
C SER A 81 0.43 4.34 2.14
N HIS A 82 0.99 4.72 1.00
CA HIS A 82 1.93 5.85 0.96
C HIS A 82 1.22 7.22 1.02
N ARG A 83 -0.10 7.24 1.28
CA ARG A 83 -0.98 8.42 1.44
C ARG A 83 -0.73 9.55 0.42
N GLY A 84 -0.40 9.20 -0.82
CA GLY A 84 -0.12 10.17 -1.89
C GLY A 84 1.30 10.76 -1.89
N SER A 85 2.25 10.18 -1.14
CA SER A 85 3.68 10.44 -1.34
C SER A 85 4.03 10.15 -2.79
N LYS A 86 4.62 11.13 -3.48
CA LYS A 86 5.12 10.94 -4.86
C LYS A 86 6.32 10.00 -4.92
N ASP A 87 7.01 9.85 -3.79
CA ASP A 87 8.17 8.99 -3.62
C ASP A 87 7.83 7.91 -2.60
N TYR A 88 7.28 6.80 -3.09
CA TYR A 88 6.91 5.66 -2.26
C TYR A 88 8.15 4.99 -1.66
N PHE A 89 9.29 5.00 -2.37
CA PHE A 89 10.55 4.42 -1.88
C PHE A 89 11.04 5.17 -0.64
N LYS A 90 11.09 6.50 -0.68
CA LYS A 90 11.46 7.33 0.48
C LYS A 90 10.53 7.09 1.67
N TYR A 91 9.23 6.93 1.42
CA TYR A 91 8.25 6.64 2.45
C TYR A 91 8.53 5.28 3.12
N TYR A 92 8.69 4.20 2.34
CA TYR A 92 8.98 2.89 2.91
C TYR A 92 10.35 2.82 3.57
N ARG A 93 11.37 3.47 3.00
CA ARG A 93 12.69 3.58 3.62
C ARG A 93 12.60 4.26 4.99
N LYS A 94 11.80 5.31 5.13
CA LYS A 94 11.53 5.93 6.43
C LYS A 94 10.90 4.93 7.41
N LEU A 95 9.91 4.15 6.96
CA LEU A 95 9.31 3.12 7.81
C LEU A 95 10.33 2.04 8.23
N ALA A 96 11.21 1.62 7.33
CA ALA A 96 12.26 0.65 7.64
C ALA A 96 13.24 1.19 8.69
N LEU A 97 13.71 2.43 8.53
CA LEU A 97 14.58 3.11 9.51
C LEU A 97 13.89 3.31 10.88
N GLU A 98 12.56 3.41 10.90
CA GLU A 98 11.75 3.47 12.13
C GLU A 98 11.39 2.07 12.69
N ASN A 99 11.98 1.00 12.16
CA ASN A 99 11.71 -0.39 12.53
C ASN A 99 10.23 -0.80 12.35
N LYS A 100 9.54 -0.19 11.38
CA LYS A 100 8.12 -0.43 11.05
C LYS A 100 7.90 -1.31 9.84
N LEU A 101 8.92 -1.48 9.01
CA LEU A 101 8.86 -2.29 7.80
C LEU A 101 10.16 -3.06 7.60
N TRP A 102 10.05 -4.38 7.65
CA TRP A 102 11.04 -5.26 7.06
C TRP A 102 10.65 -5.53 5.62
N ALA A 103 11.52 -5.23 4.65
CA ALA A 103 11.23 -5.45 3.25
C ALA A 103 12.36 -6.21 2.57
N SER A 104 12.41 -7.53 2.77
CA SER A 104 13.19 -8.39 1.88
C SER A 104 12.33 -8.80 0.70
N THR A 105 12.81 -8.53 -0.51
CA THR A 105 12.03 -8.73 -1.74
C THR A 105 12.40 -9.98 -2.50
N ASN A 106 13.41 -10.74 -2.03
CA ASN A 106 13.86 -11.95 -2.70
C ASN A 106 13.65 -13.18 -1.82
N VAL A 107 12.69 -14.01 -2.22
CA VAL A 107 12.27 -15.22 -1.50
C VAL A 107 13.38 -16.29 -1.44
N LEU A 108 14.39 -16.18 -2.31
CA LEU A 108 15.45 -17.18 -2.50
C LEU A 108 16.78 -16.81 -1.85
N ARG A 109 16.86 -15.71 -1.08
CA ARG A 109 18.11 -15.39 -0.38
C ARG A 109 18.30 -16.34 0.80
N LEU A 110 19.49 -16.94 0.88
CA LEU A 110 19.93 -17.71 2.04
C LEU A 110 20.07 -16.80 3.26
N ASN A 111 20.57 -15.58 3.04
CA ASN A 111 20.71 -14.56 4.07
C ASN A 111 19.77 -13.40 3.76
N PRO A 112 18.59 -13.31 4.40
CA PRO A 112 17.64 -12.23 4.16
C PRO A 112 18.28 -10.90 4.56
N LYS A 113 18.00 -9.86 3.77
CA LYS A 113 18.40 -8.48 4.08
C LYS A 113 17.22 -7.56 3.85
N ASN A 114 17.08 -6.53 4.68
CA ASN A 114 16.11 -5.48 4.45
C ASN A 114 16.63 -4.59 3.30
N ASP A 115 15.96 -4.65 2.14
CA ASP A 115 16.38 -3.90 0.95
C ASP A 115 16.27 -2.37 1.16
N LEU A 116 15.56 -1.94 2.20
CA LEU A 116 15.38 -0.53 2.57
C LEU A 116 16.31 -0.05 3.69
N ASN A 117 16.84 -0.96 4.50
CA ASN A 117 17.76 -0.66 5.59
C ASN A 117 18.77 -1.81 5.76
N PRO A 118 19.87 -1.83 4.98
CA PRO A 118 20.79 -2.96 4.93
C PRO A 118 21.46 -3.33 6.26
N GLU A 119 21.47 -2.42 7.23
CA GLU A 119 22.02 -2.65 8.57
C GLU A 119 21.04 -3.39 9.50
N ASP A 120 19.76 -3.53 9.13
CA ASP A 120 18.81 -4.31 9.92
C ASP A 120 19.13 -5.80 9.85
N ASN A 121 19.32 -6.42 11.01
CA ASN A 121 19.39 -7.87 11.15
C ASN A 121 18.01 -8.45 11.44
N PHE A 122 17.56 -9.38 10.60
CA PHE A 122 16.28 -10.06 10.79
C PHE A 122 16.23 -10.85 12.11
N ASN A 123 17.28 -11.61 12.40
CA ASN A 123 17.30 -12.54 13.52
C ASN A 123 17.29 -11.82 14.88
N ASP A 124 17.88 -10.61 14.94
CA ASP A 124 17.98 -9.87 16.21
C ASP A 124 16.75 -9.00 16.49
N SER A 125 16.10 -8.48 15.45
CA SER A 125 15.07 -7.44 15.60
C SER A 125 13.68 -7.84 15.17
N TRP A 126 13.56 -8.89 14.35
CA TRP A 126 12.30 -9.20 13.64
C TRP A 126 11.79 -10.60 13.90
N PHE A 127 12.66 -11.59 14.08
CA PHE A 127 12.27 -12.99 14.18
C PHE A 127 11.20 -13.22 15.28
N ASP A 128 11.44 -12.76 16.50
CA ASP A 128 10.51 -12.92 17.62
C ASP A 128 9.18 -12.23 17.33
N TYR A 129 9.21 -10.97 16.88
CA TYR A 129 7.99 -10.25 16.49
C TYR A 129 7.22 -10.99 15.37
N VAL A 130 7.92 -11.59 14.40
CA VAL A 130 7.28 -12.33 13.31
C VAL A 130 6.56 -13.56 13.83
N VAL A 131 7.22 -14.36 14.66
CA VAL A 131 6.70 -15.64 15.15
C VAL A 131 5.64 -15.44 16.23
N GLU A 132 5.85 -14.50 17.14
CA GLU A 132 5.03 -14.32 18.34
C GLU A 132 3.90 -13.31 18.17
N GLU A 133 4.04 -12.35 17.24
CA GLU A 133 3.03 -11.30 17.04
C GLU A 133 2.44 -11.27 15.63
N PHE A 134 3.26 -11.20 14.59
CA PHE A 134 2.78 -10.93 13.23
C PHE A 134 2.07 -12.13 12.61
N MET A 135 2.73 -13.28 12.50
CA MET A 135 2.16 -14.51 11.93
C MET A 135 0.88 -14.99 12.65
N PRO A 136 0.78 -14.97 13.99
CA PRO A 136 -0.48 -15.26 14.70
C PRO A 136 -1.66 -14.41 14.24
N ARG A 137 -1.40 -13.16 13.85
CA ARG A 137 -2.41 -12.21 13.39
C ARG A 137 -2.72 -12.34 11.90
N ILE A 138 -2.08 -13.24 11.16
CA ILE A 138 -2.41 -13.47 9.75
C ILE A 138 -3.45 -14.58 9.65
N MET A 139 -4.69 -14.19 9.37
CA MET A 139 -5.81 -15.09 9.14
C MET A 139 -5.88 -15.52 7.67
N LEU A 140 -6.06 -16.81 7.45
CA LEU A 140 -6.11 -17.43 6.13
C LEU A 140 -7.55 -17.60 5.67
N TRP A 141 -7.83 -17.24 4.42
CA TRP A 141 -9.11 -17.49 3.77
C TRP A 141 -8.89 -18.09 2.39
N ALA A 142 -9.64 -19.12 2.04
CA ALA A 142 -9.60 -19.78 0.74
C ALA A 142 -10.96 -19.74 0.07
N CYS A 143 -10.98 -19.41 -1.22
CA CYS A 143 -12.12 -19.56 -2.12
C CYS A 143 -11.73 -20.60 -3.17
N ARG A 144 -12.24 -21.83 -2.98
CA ARG A 144 -11.99 -22.93 -3.91
C ARG A 144 -12.64 -22.64 -5.26
N MET A 145 -11.89 -22.87 -6.34
CA MET A 145 -12.34 -22.68 -7.72
C MET A 145 -11.76 -23.81 -8.57
N ASP A 146 -12.44 -24.96 -8.56
CA ASP A 146 -11.99 -26.16 -9.25
C ASP A 146 -11.94 -25.90 -10.78
N SER A 147 -10.78 -26.12 -11.40
CA SER A 147 -10.53 -26.15 -12.87
C SER A 147 -10.62 -24.83 -13.66
N ASN A 148 -10.67 -23.65 -13.03
CA ASN A 148 -10.74 -22.38 -13.77
C ASN A 148 -9.69 -21.36 -13.30
N TYR A 149 -8.44 -21.60 -13.69
CA TYR A 149 -7.30 -20.71 -13.39
C TYR A 149 -7.55 -19.28 -13.88
N GLU A 150 -8.14 -19.11 -15.06
CA GLU A 150 -8.47 -17.80 -15.61
C GLU A 150 -9.43 -17.04 -14.69
N SER A 151 -10.54 -17.66 -14.28
CA SER A 151 -11.52 -17.03 -13.39
C SER A 151 -10.94 -16.73 -12.00
N ALA A 152 -10.08 -17.61 -11.49
CA ALA A 152 -9.36 -17.36 -10.24
C ALA A 152 -8.43 -16.15 -10.36
N THR A 153 -7.71 -16.03 -11.48
CA THR A 153 -6.83 -14.88 -11.77
C THR A 153 -7.63 -13.59 -11.94
N ILE A 154 -8.81 -13.66 -12.58
CA ILE A 154 -9.74 -12.53 -12.71
C ILE A 154 -10.25 -12.10 -11.34
N LEU A 155 -10.67 -13.03 -10.49
CA LEU A 155 -11.11 -12.74 -9.13
C LEU A 155 -9.99 -12.09 -8.30
N GLU A 156 -8.80 -12.69 -8.29
CA GLU A 156 -7.60 -12.13 -7.64
C GLU A 156 -7.38 -10.68 -8.06
N SER A 157 -7.34 -10.44 -9.37
CA SER A 157 -7.09 -9.11 -9.95
C SER A 157 -8.20 -8.11 -9.60
N GLN A 158 -9.47 -8.52 -9.61
CA GLN A 158 -10.59 -7.66 -9.23
C GLN A 158 -10.51 -7.25 -7.75
N ILE A 159 -10.19 -8.19 -6.84
CA ILE A 159 -10.02 -7.90 -5.42
C ILE A 159 -8.85 -6.92 -5.22
N GLN A 160 -7.68 -7.23 -5.79
CA GLN A 160 -6.49 -6.37 -5.67
C GLN A 160 -6.75 -4.96 -6.22
N LYS A 161 -7.44 -4.82 -7.37
CA LYS A 161 -7.81 -3.52 -7.95
C LYS A 161 -8.79 -2.75 -7.05
N ALA A 162 -9.85 -3.39 -6.58
CA ALA A 162 -10.88 -2.75 -5.75
C ALA A 162 -10.27 -2.23 -4.43
N ILE A 163 -9.52 -3.07 -3.73
CA ILE A 163 -8.92 -2.72 -2.43
C ILE A 163 -7.80 -1.70 -2.61
N SER A 164 -6.87 -1.92 -3.55
CA SER A 164 -5.75 -0.98 -3.73
C SER A 164 -6.22 0.40 -4.15
N LYS A 165 -7.22 0.50 -5.03
CA LYS A 165 -7.80 1.78 -5.43
C LYS A 165 -8.51 2.46 -4.27
N TYR A 166 -9.34 1.74 -3.52
CA TYR A 166 -10.12 2.34 -2.43
C TYR A 166 -9.24 2.84 -1.28
N PHE A 167 -8.28 2.01 -0.84
CA PHE A 167 -7.43 2.32 0.31
C PHE A 167 -6.11 2.99 -0.07
N ASN A 168 -5.87 3.25 -1.36
CA ASN A 168 -4.61 3.79 -1.88
C ASN A 168 -3.40 2.97 -1.39
N ILE A 169 -3.51 1.63 -1.49
CA ILE A 169 -2.41 0.72 -1.15
C ILE A 169 -1.27 0.97 -2.12
N GLY A 170 -0.07 1.12 -1.57
CA GLY A 170 1.07 1.52 -2.37
C GLY A 170 1.67 0.42 -3.22
N THR A 171 2.53 0.87 -4.13
CA THR A 171 3.33 0.00 -4.99
C THR A 171 4.33 -0.79 -4.18
N HIS A 172 4.66 -1.98 -4.65
CA HIS A 172 5.76 -2.76 -4.11
C HIS A 172 7.09 -2.07 -4.44
N ILE A 173 8.07 -2.17 -3.54
CA ILE A 173 9.32 -1.38 -3.60
C ILE A 173 10.12 -1.65 -4.88
N ASN A 174 10.21 -2.92 -5.30
CA ASN A 174 11.06 -3.35 -6.41
C ASN A 174 10.30 -3.75 -7.68
N LYS A 175 8.97 -3.65 -7.68
CA LYS A 175 8.11 -4.09 -8.78
C LYS A 175 6.99 -3.07 -8.99
N PRO A 176 7.18 -2.09 -9.89
CA PRO A 176 6.20 -1.03 -10.13
C PRO A 176 4.84 -1.54 -10.66
N ASP A 177 4.82 -2.73 -11.26
CA ASP A 177 3.63 -3.44 -11.73
C ASP A 177 2.88 -4.19 -10.61
N MET A 178 3.41 -4.17 -9.38
CA MET A 178 2.81 -4.80 -8.22
C MET A 178 2.46 -3.77 -7.14
N ASN A 179 1.43 -4.07 -6.37
CA ASN A 179 1.19 -3.42 -5.09
C ASN A 179 1.43 -4.42 -3.95
N TRP A 180 1.29 -3.96 -2.71
CA TRP A 180 1.48 -4.84 -1.55
C TRP A 180 0.51 -6.01 -1.46
N LEU A 181 -0.64 -5.95 -2.14
CA LEU A 181 -1.61 -7.04 -2.17
C LEU A 181 -1.21 -8.15 -3.15
N GLY A 182 -0.31 -7.89 -4.11
CA GLY A 182 0.10 -8.83 -5.13
C GLY A 182 0.28 -8.21 -6.52
N LYS A 183 0.44 -9.07 -7.53
CA LYS A 183 0.55 -8.65 -8.92
C LYS A 183 -0.83 -8.55 -9.52
N ILE A 184 -1.19 -7.37 -9.99
CA ILE A 184 -2.45 -7.15 -10.69
C ILE A 184 -2.24 -7.56 -12.16
N GLU A 185 -2.89 -8.65 -12.58
CA GLU A 185 -2.88 -9.02 -14.00
C GLU A 185 -3.77 -8.07 -14.80
N ASN A 186 -3.27 -7.60 -15.94
CA ASN A 186 -4.01 -6.75 -16.84
C ASN A 186 -4.88 -7.60 -17.78
N LEU A 187 -5.91 -8.22 -17.21
CA LEU A 187 -6.87 -9.00 -17.97
C LEU A 187 -7.86 -8.04 -18.63
N SER A 188 -7.59 -7.71 -19.89
CA SER A 188 -8.48 -6.92 -20.74
C SER A 188 -9.87 -7.57 -20.81
N ASN A 189 -10.93 -6.81 -20.52
CA ASN A 189 -12.33 -7.12 -20.84
C ASN A 189 -12.99 -8.36 -20.20
N ALA A 190 -12.45 -8.89 -19.10
CA ALA A 190 -13.15 -9.94 -18.35
C ALA A 190 -14.37 -9.38 -17.58
N ASN A 191 -15.55 -9.40 -18.22
CA ASN A 191 -16.84 -9.11 -17.59
C ASN A 191 -17.34 -10.30 -16.75
N LEU A 192 -16.51 -10.75 -15.80
CA LEU A 192 -16.91 -11.75 -14.81
C LEU A 192 -17.44 -11.08 -13.54
N PHE A 193 -18.58 -11.57 -13.09
CA PHE A 193 -19.17 -11.23 -11.80
C PHE A 193 -19.09 -12.45 -10.88
N PHE A 194 -18.87 -12.20 -9.60
CA PHE A 194 -18.68 -13.24 -8.60
C PHE A 194 -19.71 -13.08 -7.50
N GLU A 195 -20.51 -14.11 -7.28
CA GLU A 195 -21.47 -14.15 -6.16
C GLU A 195 -20.95 -15.12 -5.09
N PHE A 196 -20.90 -14.62 -3.86
CA PHE A 196 -20.40 -15.35 -2.71
C PHE A 196 -21.52 -15.69 -1.74
N LEU A 197 -21.53 -16.93 -1.25
CA LEU A 197 -22.45 -17.40 -0.21
C LEU A 197 -22.12 -16.81 1.17
N ASN A 198 -20.86 -16.42 1.38
CA ASN A 198 -20.37 -15.81 2.60
C ASN A 198 -19.15 -14.93 2.30
N TYR A 199 -18.65 -14.21 3.30
CA TYR A 199 -17.49 -13.32 3.16
C TYR A 199 -16.45 -13.57 4.25
N PRO A 200 -15.17 -13.26 3.99
CA PRO A 200 -14.13 -13.23 5.01
C PRO A 200 -14.48 -12.26 6.14
N ASN A 201 -13.95 -12.50 7.34
CA ASN A 201 -14.09 -11.58 8.46
C ASN A 201 -13.22 -10.33 8.26
N VAL A 202 -13.77 -9.34 7.57
CA VAL A 202 -13.14 -8.05 7.24
C VAL A 202 -14.05 -6.89 7.64
N ASP A 203 -13.53 -5.67 7.62
CA ASP A 203 -14.34 -4.50 7.93
C ASP A 203 -15.48 -4.26 6.95
N LYS A 204 -16.50 -3.51 7.38
CA LYS A 204 -17.71 -3.20 6.58
C LYS A 204 -17.37 -2.63 5.21
N THR A 205 -16.31 -1.84 5.10
CA THR A 205 -15.90 -1.23 3.84
C THR A 205 -15.35 -2.28 2.88
N THR A 206 -14.42 -3.10 3.34
CA THR A 206 -13.86 -4.19 2.53
C THR A 206 -14.93 -5.22 2.16
N HIS A 207 -15.83 -5.54 3.10
CA HIS A 207 -17.00 -6.39 2.82
C HIS A 207 -17.84 -5.83 1.66
N GLY A 208 -18.15 -4.53 1.71
CA GLY A 208 -18.87 -3.85 0.62
C GLY A 208 -18.12 -3.87 -0.71
N LEU A 209 -16.78 -3.76 -0.71
CA LEU A 209 -15.99 -3.89 -1.94
C LEU A 209 -16.08 -5.31 -2.53
N LEU A 210 -16.01 -6.35 -1.69
CA LEU A 210 -16.13 -7.74 -2.11
C LEU A 210 -17.52 -8.07 -2.67
N GLN A 211 -18.58 -7.47 -2.12
CA GLN A 211 -19.95 -7.62 -2.65
C GLN A 211 -20.15 -7.02 -4.04
N ASN A 212 -19.32 -6.03 -4.42
CA ASN A 212 -19.48 -5.26 -5.65
C ASN A 212 -18.38 -5.55 -6.69
N LEU A 213 -17.68 -6.69 -6.59
CA LEU A 213 -16.71 -7.11 -7.60
C LEU A 213 -17.39 -7.29 -8.98
N GLY A 214 -16.70 -6.95 -10.06
CA GLY A 214 -17.21 -7.03 -11.43
C GLY A 214 -18.23 -5.94 -11.83
N SER A 215 -18.88 -5.29 -10.86
CA SER A 215 -19.87 -4.25 -11.16
C SER A 215 -19.25 -3.00 -11.82
N ARG A 216 -19.90 -2.50 -12.89
CA ARG A 216 -19.58 -1.20 -13.53
C ARG A 216 -19.70 -0.01 -12.57
N VAL A 217 -20.23 -0.23 -11.38
CA VAL A 217 -20.21 0.69 -10.25
C VAL A 217 -18.76 1.13 -9.91
N ASN A 218 -17.75 0.32 -10.25
CA ASN A 218 -16.33 0.72 -10.15
C ASN A 218 -15.84 1.74 -11.20
N ALA A 219 -16.62 1.97 -12.28
CA ALA A 219 -16.33 2.94 -13.32
C ALA A 219 -17.02 4.30 -13.10
N GLY A 220 -17.91 4.43 -12.11
CA GLY A 220 -18.71 5.64 -11.89
C GLY A 220 -18.91 6.08 -10.45
N ILE A 221 -18.58 5.26 -9.44
CA ILE A 221 -18.51 5.77 -8.07
C ILE A 221 -17.18 6.51 -7.90
N GLU A 222 -17.25 7.84 -7.97
CA GLU A 222 -16.36 8.70 -7.18
C GLU A 222 -16.48 8.24 -5.72
N TRP A 223 -15.66 7.27 -5.31
CA TRP A 223 -15.57 6.86 -3.90
C TRP A 223 -14.90 8.01 -3.17
N LYS A 224 -15.70 9.03 -2.82
CA LYS A 224 -15.29 10.14 -1.97
C LYS A 224 -14.81 9.52 -0.67
N MET A 225 -13.51 9.70 -0.40
CA MET A 225 -12.86 9.22 0.82
C MET A 225 -13.75 9.43 2.06
N PRO A 226 -13.69 8.55 3.06
CA PRO A 226 -14.31 8.79 4.36
C PRO A 226 -13.96 10.19 4.87
N LYS A 227 -14.97 11.06 4.95
CA LYS A 227 -14.82 12.50 5.24
C LYS A 227 -14.10 12.80 6.56
N LYS A 228 -13.96 11.83 7.48
CA LYS A 228 -13.27 12.02 8.77
C LYS A 228 -11.75 12.26 8.61
N ILE A 229 -11.06 11.48 7.77
CA ILE A 229 -9.59 11.60 7.61
C ILE A 229 -9.22 12.80 6.72
N GLN A 230 -10.05 13.09 5.71
CA GLN A 230 -9.90 14.30 4.90
C GLN A 230 -10.17 15.58 5.68
N LYS A 231 -11.07 15.58 6.67
CA LYS A 231 -11.37 16.79 7.45
C LYS A 231 -10.19 17.22 8.32
N ILE A 232 -9.48 16.28 8.95
CA ILE A 232 -8.33 16.59 9.81
C ILE A 232 -7.21 17.21 8.96
N THR A 233 -6.82 16.55 7.87
CA THR A 233 -5.78 17.06 6.96
C THR A 233 -6.19 18.31 6.17
N LYS A 234 -7.47 18.49 5.84
CA LYS A 234 -7.97 19.73 5.20
C LYS A 234 -8.09 20.87 6.19
N LEU A 235 -8.43 20.62 7.45
CA LEU A 235 -8.49 21.65 8.48
C LEU A 235 -7.08 22.12 8.84
N GLU A 236 -6.13 21.21 9.01
CA GLU A 236 -4.71 21.52 9.19
C GLU A 236 -4.14 22.28 7.98
N LYS A 237 -4.43 21.82 6.75
CA LYS A 237 -4.04 22.55 5.53
C LYS A 237 -4.78 23.88 5.37
N LYS A 238 -6.02 24.01 5.85
CA LYS A 238 -6.80 25.25 5.79
C LYS A 238 -6.29 26.26 6.82
N ILE A 239 -5.95 25.81 8.02
CA ILE A 239 -5.28 26.62 9.05
C ILE A 239 -3.91 27.08 8.52
N ALA A 240 -3.10 26.19 7.95
CA ALA A 240 -1.82 26.54 7.34
C ALA A 240 -1.96 27.49 6.12
N ARG A 241 -3.01 27.32 5.30
CA ARG A 241 -3.33 28.21 4.16
C ARG A 241 -3.92 29.56 4.56
N GLN A 242 -4.67 29.60 5.67
CA GLN A 242 -5.21 30.84 6.24
C GLN A 242 -4.11 31.65 6.93
N LEU A 243 -3.10 30.98 7.50
CA LEU A 243 -1.92 31.63 8.08
C LEU A 243 -0.91 32.11 7.03
N HIS A 244 -0.82 31.45 5.86
CA HIS A 244 0.12 31.82 4.79
C HIS A 244 -0.53 31.77 3.40
N THR A 245 -1.08 32.88 2.96
CA THR A 245 -1.91 33.01 1.75
C THR A 245 -1.17 32.97 0.41
N PHE A 246 0.17 32.92 0.38
CA PHE A 246 0.94 32.83 -0.88
C PHE A 246 1.92 31.65 -0.98
N ALA A 247 2.13 30.91 0.11
CA ALA A 247 3.35 30.13 0.30
C ALA A 247 3.34 28.69 -0.25
N TYR A 248 2.42 28.29 -1.14
CA TYR A 248 2.39 26.90 -1.68
C TYR A 248 1.80 26.78 -3.09
N SER A 249 1.81 27.85 -3.87
CA SER A 249 1.45 27.78 -5.29
C SER A 249 2.60 27.17 -6.10
N LYS A 250 2.35 26.67 -7.31
CA LYS A 250 3.44 26.18 -8.17
C LYS A 250 4.38 27.35 -8.50
N TRP A 251 5.70 27.15 -8.37
CA TRP A 251 6.69 28.14 -8.84
C TRP A 251 6.46 28.44 -10.32
N ILE A 252 6.25 29.72 -10.64
CA ILE A 252 6.15 30.20 -12.01
C ILE A 252 7.48 30.79 -12.48
N TYR A 253 7.67 30.83 -13.80
CA TYR A 253 8.93 31.28 -14.42
C TYR A 253 9.39 32.67 -13.94
N LYS A 254 8.46 33.61 -13.73
CA LYS A 254 8.78 34.96 -13.23
C LYS A 254 9.37 34.93 -11.82
N GLU A 255 8.88 34.06 -10.94
CA GLU A 255 9.40 33.92 -9.58
C GLU A 255 10.79 33.29 -9.58
N ASP A 256 11.05 32.31 -10.45
CA ASP A 256 12.39 31.73 -10.61
C ASP A 256 13.41 32.80 -11.07
N ALA A 257 13.01 33.68 -11.99
CA ALA A 257 13.86 34.77 -12.46
C ALA A 257 14.16 35.79 -11.35
N ILE A 258 13.16 36.17 -10.56
CA ILE A 258 13.32 37.07 -9.41
C ILE A 258 14.21 36.41 -8.34
N LEU A 259 13.97 35.14 -8.01
CA LEU A 259 14.77 34.41 -7.03
C LEU A 259 16.24 34.31 -7.49
N THR A 260 16.47 33.97 -8.76
CA THR A 260 17.83 33.92 -9.35
C THR A 260 18.54 35.28 -9.27
N PHE A 261 17.82 36.36 -9.55
CA PHE A 261 18.32 37.73 -9.42
C PHE A 261 18.69 38.07 -7.97
N LEU A 262 17.84 37.73 -7.01
CA LEU A 262 18.08 37.98 -5.58
C LEU A 262 19.28 37.18 -5.05
N ILE A 263 19.45 35.93 -5.49
CA ILE A 263 20.61 35.10 -5.14
C ILE A 263 21.89 35.71 -5.68
N THR A 264 21.87 36.20 -6.92
CA THR A 264 23.04 36.83 -7.56
C THR A 264 23.44 38.12 -6.83
N ARG A 265 22.47 38.83 -6.25
CA ARG A 265 22.69 40.03 -5.42
C ARG A 265 23.00 39.72 -3.95
N LYS A 266 23.12 38.44 -3.59
CA LYS A 266 23.35 37.97 -2.21
C LYS A 266 22.32 38.55 -1.22
N ALA A 267 21.05 38.66 -1.64
CA ALA A 267 19.98 39.10 -0.75
C ALA A 267 19.82 38.15 0.44
N SER A 268 19.29 38.65 1.56
CA SER A 268 19.01 37.81 2.73
C SER A 268 17.81 36.88 2.47
N LEU A 269 17.71 35.76 3.20
CA LEU A 269 16.54 34.87 3.10
C LEU A 269 15.26 35.59 3.50
N GLU A 270 15.35 36.54 4.44
CA GLU A 270 14.24 37.40 4.87
C GLU A 270 13.75 38.30 3.74
N ASP A 271 14.66 38.95 3.00
CA ASP A 271 14.30 39.77 1.83
C ASP A 271 13.70 38.94 0.71
N MET A 272 14.22 37.75 0.46
CA MET A 272 13.66 36.83 -0.54
C MET A 272 12.24 36.39 -0.16
N THR A 273 12.03 36.07 1.12
CA THR A 273 10.72 35.69 1.69
C THR A 273 9.73 36.82 1.53
N ARG A 274 10.13 38.05 1.87
CA ARG A 274 9.30 39.24 1.76
C ARG A 274 8.93 39.57 0.31
N LEU A 275 9.90 39.51 -0.61
CA LEU A 275 9.69 39.90 -2.02
C LEU A 275 8.92 38.86 -2.83
N LEU A 276 9.17 37.57 -2.59
CA LEU A 276 8.48 36.49 -3.28
C LEU A 276 7.18 36.08 -2.59
N GLN A 277 6.94 36.58 -1.36
CA GLN A 277 5.82 36.18 -0.50
C GLN A 277 5.75 34.66 -0.28
N ARG A 278 6.91 34.01 -0.26
CA ARG A 278 7.09 32.55 -0.11
C ARG A 278 7.63 32.25 1.27
N ALA A 279 7.28 31.11 1.85
CA ALA A 279 7.87 30.70 3.12
C ALA A 279 9.39 30.46 2.96
N PRO A 280 10.21 30.72 4.00
CA PRO A 280 11.66 30.53 3.95
C PRO A 280 12.06 29.12 3.48
N GLU A 281 11.33 28.10 3.94
CA GLU A 281 11.59 26.70 3.60
C GLU A 281 11.32 26.40 2.11
N GLU A 282 10.33 27.06 1.50
CA GLU A 282 10.07 26.94 0.06
C GLU A 282 11.19 27.57 -0.77
N ILE A 283 11.69 28.72 -0.33
CA ILE A 283 12.80 29.42 -1.00
C ILE A 283 14.06 28.57 -0.90
N GLU A 284 14.39 28.05 0.28
CA GLU A 284 15.54 27.17 0.46
C GLU A 284 15.45 25.89 -0.38
N ALA A 285 14.27 25.25 -0.40
CA ALA A 285 14.02 24.07 -1.23
C ALA A 285 14.18 24.41 -2.73
N ARG A 286 13.72 25.59 -3.15
CA ARG A 286 13.83 26.06 -4.53
C ARG A 286 15.27 26.38 -4.90
N ILE A 287 16.03 27.02 -4.02
CA ILE A 287 17.48 27.27 -4.20
C ILE A 287 18.22 25.95 -4.38
N LYS A 288 17.97 24.96 -3.50
CA LYS A 288 18.56 23.61 -3.62
C LYS A 288 18.21 22.96 -4.96
N TRP A 289 16.98 23.10 -5.41
CA TRP A 289 16.54 22.61 -6.72
C TRP A 289 17.25 23.32 -7.87
N LEU A 290 17.32 24.66 -7.87
CA LEU A 290 17.98 25.44 -8.92
C LEU A 290 19.49 25.13 -9.02
N LYS A 291 20.16 24.94 -7.87
CA LYS A 291 21.57 24.51 -7.81
C LYS A 291 21.77 23.11 -8.38
N LYS A 292 20.92 22.16 -8.00
CA LYS A 292 20.96 20.77 -8.50
C LYS A 292 20.89 20.69 -10.03
N TRP A 293 20.15 21.61 -10.65
CA TRP A 293 19.96 21.65 -12.11
C TRP A 293 20.86 22.68 -12.81
N GLY A 294 21.89 23.21 -12.15
CA GLY A 294 22.87 24.12 -12.75
C GLY A 294 22.30 25.47 -13.21
N ARG A 295 21.12 25.87 -12.69
CA ARG A 295 20.46 27.13 -13.07
C ARG A 295 20.98 28.34 -12.31
N ILE A 296 21.64 28.10 -11.18
CA ILE A 296 22.36 29.07 -10.37
C ILE A 296 23.63 28.42 -9.85
N LYS A 297 24.69 29.22 -9.65
CA LYS A 297 25.96 28.77 -9.06
C LYS A 297 25.87 28.79 -7.52
#